data_AF-A0A6C0EHE1-F1
#
_entry.id   AF-A0A6C0EHE1-F1
#
_cell.length_a   1.000
_cell.length_b   1.000
_cell.length_c   1.000
_cell.angle_alpha   90.00
_cell.angle_beta   90.00
_cell.angle_gamma   90.00
#
_symmetry.space_group_name_H-M   'P 1'
#
loop_
_entity.id
_entity.type
_entity.pdbx_description
1 polymer ?
#
loop_
_entity_poly.entity_id
_entity_poly.type
_entity_poly.pdbx_seq_one_letter_code
_entity_poly.pdbx_strand_id
1 'polypeptide(L)' 'MKDNRCDIHKEKYKDNYIVSPCRAICKICKNKKVHGYSNPDHICNPFGYLYLFPELCDNCSEEKNKCKWCCPITY' A
#
# COMPACT_ATOMS: atom_id res chain seq x y z
N MET A 1 2.64 14.10 2.29
CA MET A 1 2.32 12.76 2.85
C MET A 1 3.58 12.24 3.54
N LYS A 2 3.50 11.82 4.82
CA LYS A 2 4.65 11.18 5.48
C LYS A 2 4.83 9.77 4.92
N ASP A 3 6.07 9.38 4.62
CA ASP A 3 6.37 8.04 4.15
C ASP A 3 6.47 7.05 5.31
N ASN A 4 5.32 6.51 5.74
CA ASN A 4 5.23 5.55 6.83
C ASN A 4 5.59 4.11 6.36
N ARG A 5 6.73 3.95 5.68
CA ARG A 5 7.32 2.66 5.31
C ARG A 5 8.51 2.34 6.21
N CYS A 6 8.69 1.07 6.60
CA CYS A 6 9.95 0.61 7.16
C CYS A 6 11.00 0.46 6.06
N ASP A 7 12.27 0.35 6.43
CA ASP A 7 13.38 0.37 5.46
C ASP A 7 13.31 -0.79 4.46
N ILE A 8 12.84 -1.96 4.90
CA ILE A 8 12.58 -3.11 4.02
C ILE A 8 11.57 -2.75 2.91
N HIS A 9 10.46 -2.09 3.28
CA HIS A 9 9.41 -1.72 2.33
C HIS A 9 9.71 -0.43 1.57
N LYS A 10 10.62 0.40 2.05
CA LYS A 10 11.18 1.51 1.25
C LYS A 10 12.02 0.95 0.12
N GLU A 11 12.93 0.01 0.42
CA GLU A 11 13.81 -0.60 -0.58
C GLU A 11 13.02 -1.46 -1.57
N LYS A 12 12.12 -2.32 -1.07
CA LYS A 12 11.30 -3.22 -1.90
C LYS A 12 10.38 -2.45 -2.86
N TYR A 13 9.85 -1.30 -2.43
CA TYR A 13 8.89 -0.52 -3.20
C TYR A 13 9.41 0.86 -3.61
N LYS A 14 10.73 0.98 -3.81
CA LYS A 14 11.38 2.27 -4.13
C LYS A 14 10.92 2.84 -5.47
N ASP A 15 10.61 1.97 -6.43
CA ASP A 15 10.22 2.32 -7.79
C ASP A 15 8.69 2.45 -7.97
N ASN A 16 7.91 2.19 -6.91
CA ASN A 16 6.45 2.30 -6.95
C ASN A 16 6.01 3.73 -6.65
N TYR A 17 5.15 4.29 -7.51
CA TYR A 17 4.56 5.62 -7.34
C TYR A 17 3.06 5.52 -7.07
N ILE A 18 2.52 6.52 -6.37
CA ILE A 18 1.10 6.57 -6.00
C ILE A 18 0.26 6.75 -7.27
N VAL A 19 -0.81 5.99 -7.39
CA VAL A 19 -1.77 6.07 -8.50
C VAL A 19 -3.19 6.31 -7.98
N SER A 20 -4.00 6.98 -8.80
CA SER A 20 -5.40 7.30 -8.51
C SER A 20 -6.25 6.03 -8.31
N PRO A 21 -7.37 6.11 -7.56
CA PRO A 21 -7.72 5.21 -6.46
C PRO A 21 -8.21 3.82 -6.87
N CYS A 22 -7.91 2.83 -6.02
CA CYS A 22 -8.63 1.56 -6.02
C CYS A 22 -9.05 1.13 -4.61
N ARG A 23 -10.09 0.29 -4.58
CA ARG A 23 -11.04 -0.04 -3.50
C ARG A 23 -10.44 -0.80 -2.30
N ALA A 24 -9.13 -0.72 -2.07
CA ALA A 24 -8.44 -1.50 -1.05
C ALA A 24 -8.88 -1.12 0.37
N ILE A 25 -8.98 -2.16 1.21
CA ILE A 25 -9.53 -2.09 2.57
C ILE A 25 -8.36 -2.12 3.55
N CYS A 26 -8.27 -1.11 4.42
CA CYS A 26 -7.30 -1.12 5.51
C CYS A 26 -7.56 -2.30 6.46
N LYS A 27 -6.55 -3.11 6.78
CA LYS A 27 -6.69 -4.25 7.69
C LYS A 27 -7.06 -3.86 9.12
N ILE A 28 -6.77 -2.62 9.55
CA ILE A 28 -7.13 -2.11 10.89
C ILE A 28 -8.54 -1.49 10.90
N CYS A 29 -8.76 -0.37 10.21
CA CYS A 29 -10.03 0.37 10.31
C CYS A 29 -11.10 -0.09 9.33
N LYS A 30 -10.80 -1.05 8.44
CA LYS A 30 -11.72 -1.62 7.43
C LYS A 30 -12.34 -0.62 6.44
N ASN A 31 -11.86 0.63 6.42
CA ASN A 31 -12.30 1.64 5.46
C ASN A 31 -11.64 1.46 4.09
N LYS A 32 -12.40 1.74 3.02
CA LYS A 32 -11.97 1.69 1.61
C LYS A 32 -11.28 3.00 1.18
N LYS A 33 -10.17 3.35 1.84
CA LYS A 33 -9.43 4.60 1.59
C LYS A 33 -7.93 4.37 1.38
N VAL A 34 -7.52 3.14 1.08
CA VAL A 34 -6.10 2.83 0.87
C VAL A 34 -5.69 3.23 -0.55
N HIS A 35 -4.72 4.12 -0.67
CA HIS A 35 -4.17 4.52 -1.97
C HIS A 35 -3.49 3.34 -2.68
N GLY A 36 -3.71 3.23 -3.99
CA GLY A 36 -3.01 2.27 -4.84
C GLY A 36 -1.63 2.78 -5.25
N TYR A 37 -0.75 1.85 -5.59
CA TYR A 37 0.59 2.10 -6.10
C TYR A 37 0.77 1.40 -7.44
N SER A 38 1.59 1.98 -8.32
CA SER A 38 2.01 1.36 -9.57
C SER A 38 2.70 0.02 -9.29
N ASN A 39 2.65 -0.92 -10.24
CA ASN A 39 3.36 -2.20 -10.16
C ASN A 39 4.35 -2.31 -11.34
N PRO A 40 5.65 -2.08 -11.13
CA PRO A 40 6.65 -2.09 -12.20
C PRO A 40 6.94 -3.49 -12.76
N ASP A 41 6.65 -4.56 -12.01
CA ASP A 41 6.86 -5.95 -12.45
C ASP A 41 5.77 -6.44 -13.43
N HIS A 42 4.79 -5.58 -13.77
CA HIS A 42 3.71 -5.96 -14.67
C HIS A 42 3.99 -5.59 -16.13
N ILE A 43 4.42 -6.59 -16.91
CA ILE A 43 4.42 -6.56 -18.37
C ILE A 43 3.04 -7.06 -18.84
N CYS A 44 2.26 -6.18 -19.50
CA CYS A 44 1.10 -6.47 -20.34
C CYS A 44 0.09 -7.54 -19.84
N ASN A 45 -0.90 -7.14 -19.05
CA ASN A 45 -2.20 -7.84 -19.01
C ASN A 45 -3.22 -7.01 -19.83
N PRO A 46 -3.92 -7.58 -20.83
CA PRO A 46 -4.92 -6.87 -21.63
C PRO A 46 -6.14 -6.33 -20.85
N PHE A 47 -6.31 -6.70 -19.58
CA PHE A 47 -7.47 -6.29 -18.77
C PHE A 47 -7.24 -5.10 -17.85
N GLY A 48 -6.04 -4.50 -17.83
CA GLY A 48 -5.79 -3.18 -17.24
C GLY A 48 -5.93 -3.10 -15.71
N TYR A 49 -4.88 -2.55 -15.07
CA TYR A 49 -4.86 -2.08 -13.68
C TYR A 49 -4.74 -3.16 -12.58
N LEU A 50 -3.56 -3.79 -12.50
CA LEU A 50 -3.13 -4.51 -11.30
C LEU A 50 -2.28 -3.56 -10.42
N TYR A 51 -2.97 -2.81 -9.56
CA TYR A 51 -2.33 -1.94 -8.58
C TYR A 51 -1.83 -2.75 -7.37
N LEU A 52 -0.75 -2.29 -6.75
CA LEU A 52 -0.35 -2.74 -5.42
C LEU A 52 -1.05 -1.90 -4.36
N PHE A 53 -1.36 -2.52 -3.22
CA PHE A 53 -2.00 -1.84 -2.11
C PHE A 53 -1.29 -2.18 -0.81
N PRO A 54 -1.01 -1.17 0.04
CA PRO A 54 -0.56 -1.43 1.38
C PRO A 54 -1.68 -2.07 2.21
N GLU A 55 -1.27 -2.68 3.31
CA GLU A 55 -2.15 -3.35 4.25
C GLU A 55 -2.93 -2.35 5.12
N LEU A 56 -2.37 -1.16 5.34
CA LEU A 56 -2.94 -0.09 6.15
C LEU A 56 -3.15 1.18 5.33
N CYS A 57 -4.18 1.96 5.68
CA CYS A 57 -4.29 3.34 5.21
C CYS A 57 -3.28 4.25 5.93
N ASP A 58 -3.01 5.42 5.34
CA ASP A 58 -2.03 6.36 5.88
C ASP A 58 -2.37 6.81 7.30
N ASN A 59 -3.66 7.03 7.60
CA ASN A 59 -4.11 7.40 8.96
C ASN A 59 -3.77 6.32 9.99
N CYS A 60 -4.16 5.06 9.75
CA CYS A 60 -3.88 3.98 10.70
C CYS A 60 -2.38 3.69 10.83
N SER A 61 -1.63 3.91 9.74
CA SER A 61 -0.18 3.80 9.74
C SER A 61 0.46 4.89 10.60
N GLU A 62 -0.01 6.13 10.52
CA GLU A 62 0.47 7.26 11.33
C GLU A 62 0.06 7.13 12.80
N GLU A 63 -1.21 6.87 13.10
CA GLU A 63 -1.74 6.74 14.47
C GLU A 63 -1.08 5.59 15.25
N LYS A 64 -0.75 4.50 14.56
CA LYS A 64 -0.11 3.32 15.19
C LYS A 64 1.41 3.33 15.06
N ASN A 65 1.99 4.33 14.38
CA ASN A 65 3.41 4.36 14.01
C ASN A 65 3.89 3.02 13.40
N LYS A 66 3.06 2.45 12.52
CA LYS A 66 3.32 1.14 11.88
C LYS A 66 3.54 1.31 10.39
N CYS A 67 4.44 0.51 9.84
CA CYS A 67 4.62 0.47 8.40
C CYS A 67 3.31 0.08 7.69
N LYS A 68 2.89 0.86 6.71
CA LYS A 68 1.64 0.61 5.97
C LYS A 68 1.61 -0.70 5.19
N TRP A 69 2.77 -1.27 4.84
CA TRP A 69 2.89 -2.54 4.10
C TRP A 69 3.12 -3.75 5.00
N CYS A 70 3.49 -3.57 6.27
CA CYS A 70 3.64 -4.70 7.18
C CYS A 70 2.28 -5.31 7.47
N CYS A 71 2.16 -6.63 7.35
CA CYS A 71 0.95 -7.33 7.76
C CYS A 71 0.75 -7.13 9.28
N PRO A 72 -0.36 -6.52 9.72
CA PRO A 72 -0.62 -6.32 11.15
C PRO A 72 -1.08 -7.59 11.87
N ILE A 73 -1.32 -8.69 11.13
CA ILE A 73 -1.76 -9.98 11.65
C ILE A 73 -0.63 -10.98 11.44
N THR A 74 0.21 -11.14 12.46
CA THR A 74 1.00 -12.36 12.65
C THR A 74 0.10 -13.31 13.45
N TYR A 75 -0.29 -14.44 12.85
CA TYR A 75 -0.90 -15.55 13.58
C TYR A 75 0.15 -16.26 14.43
#